data_AF-I6CP57-F1
#
_entry.id   AF-I6CP57-F1
#
_cell.length_a   1.000
_cell.length_b   1.000
_cell.length_c   1.000
_cell.angle_alpha   90.00
_cell.angle_beta   90.00
_cell.angle_gamma   90.00
#
_symmetry.space_group_name_H-M   'P 1'
#
loop_
_entity.id
_entity.type
_entity.pdbx_description
1 polymer ?
#
loop_
_entity_poly.entity_id
_entity_poly.type
_entity_poly.pdbx_seq_one_letter_code
_entity_poly.pdbx_strand_id
1 'polypeptide(L)'
;MSGGRVLSIDAATRTLTLDREVTLPETGTSAVNLINGSGKPVSVDITAHPAPDRIQVSTLPDGVETYGVWGLSLPSLRRRLFRCVSVRENTDGTFAITAVQHVPEKKPSWITVPALSRSQAP
;
A
#
# COMPACT_ATOMS: atom_id res chain seq x y z
N MET A 1 4.13 6.17 -3.14
CA MET A 1 2.88 5.39 -3.12
C MET A 1 1.76 6.42 -3.18
N SER A 2 1.03 6.49 -4.28
CA SER A 2 -0.09 7.43 -4.42
C SER A 2 -1.35 6.75 -3.90
N GLY A 3 -2.10 7.43 -3.03
CA GLY A 3 -3.33 6.94 -2.44
C GLY A 3 -4.16 8.10 -1.90
N GLY A 4 -5.42 7.84 -1.60
CA GLY A 4 -6.35 8.89 -1.23
C GLY A 4 -7.78 8.38 -1.03
N ARG A 5 -8.75 9.23 -1.39
CA ARG A 5 -10.19 9.01 -1.23
C ARG A 5 -10.90 8.97 -2.58
N VAL A 6 -11.87 8.07 -2.71
CA VAL A 6 -12.79 8.04 -3.86
C VAL A 6 -13.83 9.15 -3.66
N LEU A 7 -14.01 10.05 -4.62
CA LEU A 7 -15.00 11.12 -4.54
C LEU A 7 -16.34 10.78 -5.20
N SER A 8 -16.32 9.91 -6.22
CA SER A 8 -17.55 9.41 -6.85
C SER A 8 -17.29 8.08 -7.56
N ILE A 9 -18.36 7.32 -7.75
CA ILE A 9 -18.36 6.02 -8.42
C ILE A 9 -19.45 6.06 -9.49
N ASP A 10 -19.07 5.89 -10.75
CA ASP A 10 -19.99 5.58 -11.84
C ASP A 10 -19.97 4.07 -12.08
N ALA A 11 -21.03 3.38 -11.67
CA ALA A 11 -21.16 1.94 -11.82
C ALA A 11 -21.37 1.49 -13.26
N ALA A 12 -21.99 2.32 -14.11
CA ALA A 12 -22.28 1.96 -15.50
C ALA A 12 -21.00 1.89 -16.32
N THR A 13 -20.08 2.84 -16.10
CA THR A 13 -18.80 2.92 -16.82
C THR A 13 -17.62 2.38 -16.02
N ARG A 14 -17.84 1.98 -14.76
CA ARG A 14 -16.80 1.56 -13.79
C ARG A 14 -15.71 2.63 -13.61
N THR A 15 -16.14 3.89 -13.63
CA THR A 15 -15.26 5.03 -13.47
C THR A 15 -15.23 5.48 -12.01
N LEU A 16 -14.04 5.64 -11.46
CA LEU A 16 -13.80 6.22 -10.14
C LEU A 16 -13.23 7.63 -10.31
N THR A 17 -13.81 8.60 -9.62
CA THR A 17 -13.19 9.94 -9.46
C THR A 17 -12.41 9.95 -8.15
N LEU A 18 -11.16 10.40 -8.18
CA LEU A 18 -10.24 10.39 -7.05
C LEU A 18 -10.07 11.80 -6.48
N ASP A 19 -9.68 11.89 -5.21
CA ASP A 19 -9.42 13.16 -4.51
C ASP A 19 -8.19 13.93 -5.01
N ARG A 20 -7.41 13.32 -5.90
CA ARG A 20 -6.22 13.90 -6.50
C ARG A 20 -5.92 13.23 -7.82
N GLU A 21 -5.13 13.93 -8.63
CA GLU A 21 -4.63 13.41 -9.89
C GLU A 21 -3.69 12.22 -9.67
N VAL A 22 -3.68 11.33 -10.65
CA VAL A 22 -2.80 10.16 -10.71
C VAL A 22 -2.03 10.16 -12.02
N THR A 23 -0.80 9.69 -11.96
CA THR A 23 0.03 9.48 -13.15
C THR A 23 0.25 7.98 -13.32
N LEU A 24 -0.18 7.46 -14.46
CA LEU A 24 0.02 6.05 -14.82
C LEU A 24 1.22 5.94 -15.77
N PRO A 25 1.99 4.84 -15.71
CA PRO A 25 3.02 4.56 -16.70
C PRO A 25 2.38 4.33 -18.08
N GLU A 26 3.05 4.79 -19.15
CA GLU A 26 2.60 4.57 -20.54
C GLU A 26 2.61 3.09 -20.95
N THR A 27 3.39 2.26 -20.23
CA THR A 27 3.52 0.82 -20.48
C THR A 27 3.50 0.02 -19.18
N GLY A 28 2.95 -1.19 -19.26
CA GLY A 28 2.79 -2.10 -18.13
C GLY A 28 1.43 -2.03 -17.45
N THR A 29 1.08 -3.07 -16.70
CA THR A 29 -0.22 -3.18 -16.03
C THR A 29 -0.24 -2.32 -14.76
N SER A 30 -1.16 -1.37 -14.70
CA SER A 30 -1.43 -0.57 -13.50
C SER A 30 -2.67 -1.12 -12.79
N ALA A 31 -2.62 -1.22 -11.47
CA ALA A 31 -3.75 -1.63 -10.66
C ALA A 31 -4.04 -0.61 -9.55
N VAL A 32 -5.27 -0.59 -9.08
CA VAL A 32 -5.70 0.18 -7.92
C VAL A 32 -6.18 -0.77 -6.81
N ASN A 33 -5.74 -0.52 -5.59
CA ASN A 33 -6.24 -1.19 -4.40
C ASN A 33 -7.40 -0.38 -3.83
N LEU A 34 -8.52 -1.04 -3.57
CA LEU A 34 -9.75 -0.47 -3.01
C LEU A 34 -10.14 -1.26 -1.76
N ILE A 35 -10.81 -0.62 -0.80
CA ILE A 35 -11.41 -1.31 0.34
C ILE A 35 -12.83 -1.72 -0.01
N ASN A 36 -13.14 -3.02 0.08
CA ASN A 36 -14.48 -3.55 -0.15
C ASN A 36 -15.38 -3.41 1.09
N GLY A 37 -16.66 -3.79 0.98
CA GLY A 37 -17.63 -3.67 2.08
C GLY A 37 -17.29 -4.50 3.33
N SER A 38 -16.35 -5.46 3.23
CA SER A 38 -15.84 -6.23 4.37
C SER A 38 -14.60 -5.61 5.05
N GLY A 39 -14.17 -4.44 4.59
CA GLY A 39 -12.94 -3.77 5.07
C GLY A 39 -11.64 -4.38 4.52
N LYS A 40 -11.71 -5.25 3.51
CA LYS A 40 -10.52 -5.90 2.94
C LYS A 40 -10.02 -5.17 1.69
N PRO A 41 -8.69 -5.05 1.51
CA PRO A 41 -8.11 -4.51 0.29
C PRO A 41 -8.29 -5.50 -0.87
N VAL A 42 -8.74 -4.98 -2.01
CA VAL A 42 -8.92 -5.69 -3.27
C VAL A 42 -8.18 -4.93 -4.35
N SER A 43 -7.30 -5.61 -5.10
CA SER A 43 -6.57 -5.04 -6.23
C SER A 43 -7.35 -5.30 -7.51
N VAL A 44 -7.61 -4.25 -8.29
CA VAL A 44 -8.28 -4.32 -9.59
C VAL A 44 -7.46 -3.59 -10.64
N ASP A 45 -7.44 -4.13 -11.86
CA ASP A 45 -6.70 -3.54 -12.96
C ASP A 45 -7.36 -2.24 -13.45
N ILE A 46 -6.53 -1.27 -13.80
CA ILE A 46 -6.95 -0.03 -14.44
C ILE A 46 -6.99 -0.26 -15.95
N THR A 47 -8.16 -0.05 -16.55
CA THR A 47 -8.40 -0.28 -17.99
C THR A 47 -8.31 1.00 -18.82
N ALA A 48 -8.57 2.16 -18.22
CA ALA A 48 -8.40 3.46 -18.87
C ALA A 48 -8.17 4.58 -17.85
N HIS A 49 -7.64 5.71 -18.33
CA HIS A 49 -7.36 6.92 -17.56
C HIS A 49 -7.94 8.14 -18.29
N PRO A 50 -9.28 8.31 -18.30
CA PRO A 50 -9.97 9.32 -19.11
C PRO A 50 -9.70 10.78 -18.69
N ALA A 51 -9.26 11.02 -17.46
CA ALA A 51 -8.86 12.33 -16.96
C ALA A 51 -7.82 12.17 -15.85
N PRO A 52 -7.01 13.21 -15.51
CA PRO A 52 -5.97 13.11 -14.49
C PRO A 52 -6.45 12.53 -13.16
N ASP A 53 -7.67 12.83 -12.74
CA ASP A 53 -8.34 12.40 -11.50
C ASP A 53 -9.34 11.24 -11.68
N ARG A 54 -9.46 10.67 -12.89
CA ARG A 54 -10.47 9.65 -13.20
C ARG A 54 -9.86 8.39 -13.80
N ILE A 55 -10.14 7.24 -13.19
CA ILE A 55 -9.70 5.94 -13.67
C ILE A 55 -10.91 5.05 -13.98
N GLN A 56 -10.79 4.21 -15.01
CA GLN A 56 -11.71 3.10 -15.25
C GLN A 56 -11.09 1.81 -14.76
N VAL A 57 -11.88 0.98 -14.07
CA VAL A 57 -11.42 -0.29 -13.52
C VAL A 57 -12.08 -1.47 -14.21
N SER A 58 -11.38 -2.61 -14.23
CA SER A 58 -11.90 -3.83 -14.85
C SER A 58 -13.18 -4.31 -14.17
N THR A 59 -13.25 -4.23 -12.84
CA THR A 59 -14.41 -4.60 -12.02
C THR A 59 -14.52 -3.67 -10.81
N LEU A 60 -15.74 -3.33 -10.40
CA LEU A 60 -15.98 -2.64 -9.13
C LEU A 60 -16.13 -3.68 -8.01
N PRO A 61 -15.30 -3.66 -6.95
CA PRO A 61 -15.46 -4.55 -5.82
C PRO A 61 -16.78 -4.30 -5.08
N ASP A 62 -17.40 -5.37 -4.56
CA ASP A 62 -18.63 -5.25 -3.79
C ASP A 62 -18.44 -4.37 -2.53
N GLY A 63 -19.36 -3.43 -2.34
CA GLY A 63 -19.32 -2.51 -1.20
C GLY A 63 -18.15 -1.52 -1.25
N VAL A 64 -17.58 -1.25 -2.42
CA VAL A 64 -16.77 -0.04 -2.60
C VAL A 64 -17.66 1.19 -2.47
N GLU A 65 -17.22 2.17 -1.70
CA GLU A 65 -18.03 3.34 -1.35
C GLU A 65 -17.30 4.65 -1.63
N THR A 66 -18.09 5.71 -1.82
CA THR A 66 -17.59 7.08 -1.83
C THR A 66 -16.92 7.40 -0.50
N TYR A 67 -15.83 8.17 -0.54
CA TYR A 67 -14.87 8.41 0.53
C TYR A 67 -14.13 7.16 1.01
N GLY A 68 -14.30 6.02 0.32
CA GLY A 68 -13.48 4.83 0.46
C GLY A 68 -12.01 5.12 0.14
N VAL A 69 -11.12 4.30 0.70
CA VAL A 69 -9.67 4.44 0.50
C VAL A 69 -9.25 3.78 -0.81
N TRP A 70 -8.37 4.46 -1.55
CA TRP A 70 -7.69 3.88 -2.70
C TRP A 70 -6.16 4.01 -2.60
N GLY A 71 -5.44 3.12 -3.30
CA GLY A 71 -3.99 3.21 -3.46
C GLY A 71 -3.49 2.57 -4.76
N LEU A 72 -2.68 3.28 -5.53
CA LEU A 72 -2.08 2.74 -6.76
C LEU A 72 -1.03 1.68 -6.48
N SER A 73 -1.12 0.60 -7.25
CA SER A 73 -0.10 -0.43 -7.37
C SER A 73 0.48 -0.36 -8.78
N LEU A 74 1.70 0.16 -8.88
CA LEU A 74 2.43 0.30 -10.15
C LEU A 74 3.55 -0.75 -10.23
N PRO A 75 3.93 -1.22 -11.43
CA PRO A 75 5.02 -2.19 -11.61
C PRO A 75 6.38 -1.70 -11.07
N SER A 76 6.60 -0.39 -11.11
CA SER A 76 7.81 0.27 -10.59
C SER A 76 7.84 0.37 -9.06
N LEU A 77 6.71 0.13 -8.39
CA LEU A 77 6.58 0.25 -6.95
C LEU A 77 7.11 -1.02 -6.27
N ARG A 78 8.41 -1.06 -5.99
CA ARG A 78 8.99 -2.15 -5.19
C ARG A 78 8.46 -2.06 -3.76
N ARG A 79 7.78 -3.11 -3.30
CA ARG A 79 7.44 -3.29 -1.88
C ARG A 79 8.73 -3.31 -1.06
N ARG A 80 8.97 -2.26 -0.29
CA ARG A 80 10.00 -2.22 0.75
C ARG A 80 9.28 -2.15 2.08
N LEU A 81 9.54 -3.12 2.95
CA LEU A 81 9.06 -3.08 4.33
C LEU A 81 9.97 -2.13 5.11
N PHE A 82 9.35 -1.21 5.86
CA PHE A 82 10.04 -0.33 6.78
C PHE A 82 9.46 -0.54 8.17
N ARG A 83 10.31 -0.61 9.18
CA ARG A 83 9.89 -0.55 10.58
C ARG A 83 9.99 0.90 11.03
N CYS A 84 8.85 1.51 11.35
CA CYS A 84 8.82 2.86 11.92
C CYS A 84 9.56 2.87 13.26
N VAL A 85 10.46 3.83 13.45
CA VAL A 85 11.22 4.04 14.69
C VAL A 85 10.67 5.24 15.45
N SER A 86 10.32 6.31 14.75
CA SER A 86 9.68 7.48 15.35
C SER A 86 8.83 8.23 14.34
N VAL A 87 7.79 8.89 14.85
CA VAL A 87 6.98 9.88 14.14
C VAL A 87 7.15 11.20 14.89
N ARG A 88 7.49 12.25 14.17
CA ARG A 88 7.61 13.61 14.70
C ARG A 88 6.63 14.51 13.98
N GLU A 89 5.89 15.30 14.75
CA GLU A 89 5.09 16.39 14.23
C GLU A 89 5.96 17.65 14.10
N ASN A 90 5.91 18.29 12.94
CA ASN A 90 6.61 19.53 12.67
C ASN A 90 5.66 20.73 12.86
N THR A 91 6.23 21.89 13.12
CA THR A 91 5.49 23.14 13.35
C THR A 91 4.77 23.66 12.09
N ASP A 92 5.08 23.11 10.92
CA ASP A 92 4.47 23.45 9.63
C ASP A 92 3.25 22.56 9.27
N GLY A 93 2.78 21.73 10.21
CA GLY A 93 1.65 20.83 10.02
C GLY A 93 1.99 19.56 9.24
N THR A 94 3.28 19.30 8.98
CA THR A 94 3.73 18.05 8.36
C THR A 94 4.22 17.03 9.39
N PHE A 95 4.20 15.75 9.02
CA PHE A 95 4.73 14.67 9.84
C PHE A 95 6.02 14.12 9.22
N ALA A 96 7.08 14.04 10.01
CA ALA A 96 8.31 13.36 9.66
C ALA A 96 8.31 11.94 10.24
N ILE A 97 8.61 10.94 9.41
CA ILE A 97 8.70 9.53 9.81
C ILE A 97 10.15 9.09 9.68
N THR A 98 10.76 8.64 10.78
CA THR A 98 12.05 7.94 10.76
C THR A 98 11.78 6.44 10.80
N ALA A 99 12.27 5.70 9.80
CA ALA A 99 12.03 4.27 9.71
C ALA A 99 13.28 3.52 9.23
N VAL A 100 13.49 2.32 9.75
CA VAL A 100 14.57 1.42 9.32
C VAL A 100 14.02 0.50 8.24
N GLN A 101 14.71 0.43 7.09
CA GLN A 101 14.35 -0.51 6.05
C GLN A 101 14.58 -1.94 6.54
N HIS A 102 13.57 -2.78 6.40
CA HIS A 102 13.70 -4.21 6.64
C HIS A 102 14.59 -4.85 5.58
N VAL A 103 15.64 -5.54 6.03
CA VAL A 103 16.55 -6.34 5.20
C VAL A 103 16.33 -7.81 5.57
N PRO A 104 15.68 -8.64 4.71
CA PRO A 104 15.34 -10.02 5.03
C PRO A 104 16.55 -10.90 5.38
N GLU A 105 17.73 -10.56 4.89
CA GLU A 105 18.97 -11.33 5.04
C GLU A 105 19.66 -11.12 6.41
N LYS A 106 19.25 -10.14 7.21
CA LYS A 106 19.89 -9.85 8.50
C LYS A 106 19.34 -10.77 9.59
N LYS A 107 19.98 -11.93 9.80
CA LYS A 107 19.74 -12.78 10.98
C LYS A 107 20.05 -12.00 12.27
N PRO A 108 19.22 -12.06 13.32
CA PRO A 108 19.56 -11.52 14.63
C PRO A 108 20.77 -12.26 15.20
N SER A 109 21.80 -11.52 15.62
CA SER A 109 23.06 -12.07 16.16
C SER A 109 22.91 -12.84 17.48
N TRP A 110 21.72 -12.86 18.10
CA TRP A 110 21.44 -13.61 19.32
C TRP A 110 20.89 -15.02 19.06
N ILE A 111 20.63 -15.41 17.80
CA ILE A 111 20.27 -16.79 17.45
C ILE A 111 21.55 -17.60 17.20
N THR A 112 22.39 -17.72 18.24
CA THR A 112 23.35 -18.82 18.38
C THR A 112 23.48 -19.06 19.88
N VAL A 113 22.62 -19.93 20.41
CA VAL A 113 22.75 -20.46 21.76
C VAL A 113 23.81 -21.57 21.69
N PRO A 114 24.92 -21.54 22.46
CA PRO A 114 25.72 -22.73 22.62
C PRO A 114 24.95 -23.70 23.52
N ALA A 115 24.81 -24.95 23.08
CA ALA A 115 24.29 -26.02 23.90
C ALA A 115 25.25 -26.28 25.07
N LEU A 116 24.99 -25.67 26.22
CA LEU A 116 25.56 -26.07 27.50
C LEU A 116 24.81 -27.31 27.99
N SER A 117 25.29 -28.50 27.65
CA SER A 117 24.90 -29.71 28.39
C SER A 117 25.69 -29.75 29.71
N ARG A 118 25.02 -29.52 30.84
CA ARG A 118 25.50 -29.94 32.16
C ARG A 118 24.88 -31.31 32.50
N SER A 119 25.74 -32.29 32.77
CA SER A 119 25.46 -33.46 33.62
C SER A 119 26.83 -34.12 33.92
N GLN A 120 27.52 -33.70 35.00
CA GLN A 120 27.50 -34.28 36.35
C GLN A 120 28.58 -35.37 36.52
N ALA A 121 29.45 -35.13 37.50
CA ALA A 121 30.61 -35.92 37.91
C ALA A 121 30.20 -37.25 38.57
N PRO A 122 31.17 -38.15 38.84
CA PRO A 122 31.84 -38.10 40.16
C PRO A 122 33.31 -37.68 40.11
#